data_AF-A0A4U2YZQ7-F1
#
_entry.id   AF-A0A4U2YZQ7-F1
#
_cell.length_a   1.000
_cell.length_b   1.000
_cell.length_c   1.000
_cell.angle_alpha   90.00
_cell.angle_beta   90.00
_cell.angle_gamma   90.00
#
_symmetry.space_group_name_H-M   'P 1'
#
loop_
_entity.id
_entity.type
_entity.pdbx_description
1 polymer ?
#
loop_
_entity_poly.entity_id
_entity_poly.type
_entity_poly.pdbx_seq_one_letter_code
_entity_poly.pdbx_strand_id
1 'polypeptide(L)'
;MKEKVVGYVRVSTEGQVREGYSLAYQVEEIERYCDENKLQLLHIYEDRGLSGATVDEDGLTIEREGLQELLADIEYHQVSQVIVLNTSRLWRSDMAKVLIQRELKKYNADV
;
A
#
# COMPACT_ATOMS: atom_id res chain seq x y z
N MET A 1 -5.32 -23.45 5.01
CA MET A 1 -6.05 -22.16 4.88
C MET A 1 -5.26 -21.28 3.95
N LYS A 2 -5.92 -20.48 3.10
CA LYS A 2 -5.22 -19.49 2.27
C LYS A 2 -4.68 -18.38 3.19
N GLU A 3 -3.50 -17.88 2.86
CA GLU A 3 -2.88 -16.78 3.58
C GLU A 3 -3.65 -15.48 3.27
N LYS A 4 -4.01 -14.72 4.31
CA LYS A 4 -4.83 -13.51 4.19
C LYS A 4 -3.93 -12.30 3.95
N VAL A 5 -4.19 -11.61 2.85
CA VAL A 5 -3.39 -10.46 2.42
C VAL A 5 -4.29 -9.26 2.10
N VAL A 6 -3.70 -8.08 2.07
CA VAL A 6 -4.35 -6.85 1.62
C VAL A 6 -3.52 -6.21 0.53
N GLY A 7 -4.16 -5.51 -0.39
CA GLY A 7 -3.49 -4.75 -1.44
C GLY A 7 -3.39 -3.27 -1.05
N TYR A 8 -2.34 -2.59 -1.52
CA TYR A 8 -2.25 -1.14 -1.42
C TYR A 8 -1.81 -0.52 -2.74
N VAL A 9 -2.61 0.43 -3.24
CA VAL A 9 -2.35 1.15 -4.48
C VAL A 9 -2.28 2.65 -4.21
N ARG A 10 -1.40 3.33 -4.94
CA ARG A 10 -1.26 4.78 -4.81
C ARG A 10 -0.97 5.42 -6.14
N VAL A 11 -1.57 6.58 -6.35
CA VAL A 11 -1.23 7.50 -7.42
C VAL A 11 -1.08 8.89 -6.80
N SER A 12 0.03 9.57 -7.12
CA SER A 12 0.20 11.00 -6.83
C SER A 12 0.24 11.76 -8.16
N THR A 13 -0.13 13.04 -8.17
CA THR A 13 -0.15 13.89 -9.37
C THR A 13 1.19 13.87 -10.13
N GLU A 14 2.32 13.91 -9.42
CA GLU A 14 3.66 13.71 -10.01
C GLU A 14 4.00 12.25 -10.32
N GLY A 15 3.44 11.30 -9.58
CA GLY A 15 3.67 9.87 -9.75
C GLY A 15 3.03 9.32 -11.02
N GLN A 16 1.90 9.91 -11.47
CA GLN A 16 1.32 9.63 -12.79
C GLN A 16 2.31 9.95 -13.92
N VAL A 17 3.05 11.04 -13.79
CA VAL A 17 4.02 11.50 -14.80
C VAL A 17 5.29 10.66 -14.77
N ARG A 18 5.79 10.29 -13.59
CA ARG A 18 7.05 9.54 -13.44
C ARG A 18 6.93 8.03 -13.63
N GLU A 19 5.88 7.40 -13.08
CA GLU A 19 5.80 5.93 -13.05
C GLU A 19 4.76 5.36 -14.03
N GLY A 20 3.81 6.17 -14.53
CA GLY A 20 2.94 5.80 -15.65
C GLY A 20 1.89 4.70 -15.39
N TYR A 21 1.85 4.10 -14.20
CA TYR A 21 0.87 3.05 -13.87
C TYR A 21 -0.45 3.64 -13.36
N SER A 22 -1.55 3.32 -14.02
CA SER A 22 -2.90 3.66 -13.53
C SER A 22 -3.23 2.89 -12.25
N LEU A 23 -4.16 3.40 -11.43
CA LEU A 23 -4.67 2.66 -10.27
C LEU A 23 -5.26 1.31 -10.71
N ALA A 24 -6.00 1.29 -11.82
CA ALA A 24 -6.58 0.08 -12.38
C ALA A 24 -5.53 -0.98 -12.71
N TYR A 25 -4.41 -0.58 -13.32
CA TYR A 25 -3.31 -1.51 -13.61
C TYR A 25 -2.69 -2.06 -12.31
N GLN A 26 -2.49 -1.23 -11.29
CA GLN A 26 -1.96 -1.69 -10.01
C GLN A 26 -2.88 -2.72 -9.34
N VAL A 27 -4.19 -2.47 -9.38
CA VAL A 27 -5.22 -3.39 -8.85
C VAL A 27 -5.15 -4.74 -9.58
N GLU A 28 -5.19 -4.73 -10.91
CA GLU A 28 -5.17 -5.94 -11.74
C GLU A 28 -3.91 -6.79 -11.49
N GLU A 29 -2.74 -6.16 -11.36
CA GLU A 29 -1.49 -6.85 -11.06
C GLU A 29 -1.48 -7.47 -9.65
N ILE A 30 -2.02 -6.77 -8.65
CA ILE A 30 -2.16 -7.29 -7.28
C ILE A 30 -3.11 -8.47 -7.25
N GLU A 31 -4.28 -8.36 -7.90
CA GLU A 31 -5.26 -9.44 -8.00
C GLU A 31 -4.66 -10.68 -8.68
N ARG A 32 -3.99 -10.49 -9.82
CA ARG A 32 -3.32 -11.57 -10.54
C ARG A 32 -2.26 -12.26 -9.68
N TYR A 33 -1.41 -11.48 -9.00
CA TYR A 33 -0.39 -12.02 -8.09
C TYR A 33 -1.02 -12.85 -6.97
N CYS A 34 -2.11 -12.35 -6.37
CA CYS A 34 -2.82 -13.07 -5.31
C CYS A 34 -3.41 -14.40 -5.81
N ASP A 35 -4.00 -14.41 -7.01
CA ASP A 35 -4.58 -15.61 -7.62
C ASP A 35 -3.50 -16.66 -7.95
N GLU A 36 -2.40 -16.24 -8.58
CA GLU A 36 -1.27 -17.12 -8.92
C GLU A 36 -0.64 -17.76 -7.68
N ASN A 37 -0.52 -16.99 -6.59
CA ASN A 37 0.09 -17.45 -5.34
C ASN A 37 -0.91 -18.06 -4.35
N LYS A 38 -2.19 -18.20 -4.74
CA LYS A 38 -3.27 -18.76 -3.91
C LYS A 38 -3.47 -18.01 -2.58
N LEU A 39 -3.20 -16.71 -2.59
CA LEU A 39 -3.47 -15.80 -1.48
C LEU A 39 -4.96 -15.47 -1.42
N GLN A 40 -5.43 -15.05 -0.25
CA GLN A 40 -6.78 -14.53 -0.06
C GLN A 40 -6.68 -13.01 0.11
N LEU A 41 -6.90 -12.29 -0.99
CA LEU A 41 -6.99 -10.84 -0.98
C LEU A 41 -8.29 -10.40 -0.31
N LEU A 42 -8.17 -9.73 0.84
CA LEU A 42 -9.34 -9.27 1.61
C LEU A 42 -9.87 -7.92 1.14
N HIS A 43 -8.96 -6.99 0.86
CA HIS A 43 -9.28 -5.62 0.48
C HIS A 43 -8.10 -5.00 -0.26
N ILE A 44 -8.39 -4.00 -1.11
CA ILE A 44 -7.37 -3.13 -1.71
C ILE A 44 -7.65 -1.71 -1.24
N TYR A 45 -6.66 -1.13 -0.54
CA TYR A 45 -6.69 0.26 -0.10
C TYR A 45 -6.06 1.16 -1.15
N GLU A 46 -6.60 2.35 -1.33
CA GLU A 46 -6.16 3.27 -2.37
C GLU A 46 -5.93 4.69 -1.86
N ASP A 47 -4.82 5.31 -2.31
CA ASP A 47 -4.56 6.73 -2.13
C ASP A 47 -4.46 7.42 -3.49
N ARG A 48 -5.44 8.29 -3.79
CA ARG A 48 -5.59 8.91 -5.12
C ARG A 48 -4.76 10.19 -5.32
N GLY A 49 -4.17 10.75 -4.26
CA GLY A 49 -3.25 11.89 -4.34
C GLY A 49 -3.82 13.15 -5.01
N LEU A 50 -5.14 13.35 -4.95
CA LEU A 50 -5.87 14.41 -5.65
C LEU A 50 -5.90 15.75 -4.89
N SER A 51 -5.46 15.82 -3.64
CA SER A 51 -5.47 17.08 -2.88
C SER A 51 -4.29 17.95 -3.30
N GLY A 52 -4.54 19.22 -3.64
CA GLY A 52 -3.52 20.24 -3.93
C GLY A 52 -2.64 20.61 -2.73
N ALA A 53 -2.44 19.69 -1.79
CA ALA A 53 -1.52 19.81 -0.67
C ALA A 53 -0.10 19.56 -1.18
N THR A 54 0.82 20.42 -0.75
CA THR A 54 2.25 20.38 -1.06
C THR A 54 2.76 18.95 -0.99
N VAL A 55 3.35 18.49 -2.10
CA VAL A 55 3.96 17.17 -2.19
C VAL A 55 5.06 17.13 -1.16
N ASP A 56 4.81 16.41 -0.07
CA ASP A 56 5.84 16.22 0.92
C ASP A 56 6.82 15.20 0.36
N GLU A 57 7.97 15.70 -0.06
CA GLU A 57 9.07 14.91 -0.63
C GLU A 57 9.49 13.77 0.31
N ASP A 58 9.23 13.94 1.61
CA ASP A 58 9.55 12.99 2.67
C ASP A 58 8.51 11.87 2.88
N GLY A 59 7.32 11.99 2.28
CA GLY A 59 6.26 10.97 2.34
C GLY A 59 5.59 10.84 3.72
N LEU A 60 5.73 11.85 4.58
CA LEU A 60 5.20 11.85 5.96
C LEU A 60 3.93 12.70 6.13
N THR A 61 3.71 13.74 5.32
CA THR A 61 2.58 14.68 5.52
C THR A 61 1.49 14.66 4.46
N ILE A 62 1.58 13.81 3.43
CA ILE A 62 0.42 13.55 2.54
C ILE A 62 -0.58 12.72 3.35
N GLU A 63 -1.83 13.19 3.44
CA GLU A 63 -2.96 12.42 3.98
C GLU A 63 -3.10 11.12 3.17
N ARG A 64 -2.63 10.02 3.75
CA ARG A 64 -2.70 8.67 3.20
C ARG A 64 -3.77 7.90 3.94
N GLU A 65 -5.00 8.35 3.77
CA GLU A 65 -6.18 7.75 4.42
C GLU A 65 -6.23 6.24 4.14
N GLY A 66 -5.96 5.82 2.90
CA GLY A 66 -5.94 4.40 2.55
C GLY A 66 -4.85 3.62 3.28
N LEU A 67 -3.67 4.20 3.51
CA LEU A 67 -2.64 3.54 4.33
C LEU A 67 -3.06 3.47 5.81
N GLN A 68 -3.69 4.51 6.34
CA GLN A 68 -4.14 4.52 7.73
C GLN A 68 -5.23 3.47 7.97
N GLU A 69 -6.21 3.37 7.08
CA GLU A 69 -7.23 2.33 7.09
C GLU A 69 -6.61 0.94 7.00
N LEU A 70 -5.65 0.73 6.09
CA LEU A 70 -4.91 -0.52 5.98
C LEU A 70 -4.25 -0.92 7.30
N LEU A 71 -3.54 0.00 7.95
CA LEU A 71 -2.84 -0.29 9.21
C LEU A 71 -3.82 -0.58 10.35
N ALA A 72 -4.98 0.08 10.37
CA ALA A 72 -6.03 -0.21 11.33
C ALA A 72 -6.63 -1.62 11.09
N ASP A 73 -6.90 -1.98 9.85
CA ASP A 73 -7.54 -3.26 9.51
C ASP A 73 -6.63 -4.48 9.67
N ILE A 74 -5.31 -4.31 9.53
CA ILE A 74 -4.32 -5.37 9.80
C ILE A 74 -4.45 -5.89 11.23
N GLU A 75 -4.69 -4.99 12.19
CA GLU A 75 -4.88 -5.36 13.60
C GLU A 75 -6.06 -6.33 13.79
N TYR A 76 -7.16 -6.12 13.06
CA TYR A 76 -8.40 -6.88 13.23
C TYR A 76 -8.44 -8.20 12.45
N HIS A 77 -7.82 -8.26 11.27
CA HIS A 77 -8.09 -9.33 10.29
C HIS A 77 -7.05 -10.47 10.26
N GLN A 78 -6.01 -10.43 11.11
CA GLN A 78 -4.87 -11.36 11.09
C GLN A 78 -4.23 -11.43 9.69
N VAL A 79 -4.00 -10.26 9.10
CA VAL A 79 -3.35 -10.13 7.80
C VAL A 79 -1.85 -10.34 7.97
N SER A 80 -1.25 -11.18 7.14
CA SER A 80 0.19 -11.48 7.22
C SER A 80 1.03 -10.70 6.21
N GLN A 81 0.44 -10.23 5.10
CA GLN A 81 1.19 -9.53 4.07
C GLN A 81 0.39 -8.40 3.40
N VAL A 82 1.11 -7.36 2.99
CA VAL A 82 0.62 -6.21 2.23
C VAL A 82 1.21 -6.25 0.82
N ILE A 83 0.38 -6.52 -0.18
CA ILE A 83 0.80 -6.65 -1.57
C ILE A 83 0.75 -5.28 -2.25
N VAL A 84 1.85 -4.91 -2.90
CA VAL A 84 1.97 -3.67 -3.67
C VAL A 84 2.70 -3.91 -4.98
N LEU A 85 2.39 -3.13 -6.01
CA LEU A 85 3.10 -3.24 -7.30
C LEU A 85 4.61 -3.00 -7.14
N ASN A 86 4.98 -2.03 -6.30
CA ASN A 86 6.35 -1.79 -5.88
C ASN A 86 6.35 -1.08 -4.51
N THR A 87 7.47 -1.15 -3.79
CA THR A 87 7.58 -0.54 -2.45
C THR A 87 7.56 0.99 -2.47
N SER A 88 7.79 1.63 -3.63
CA SER A 88 7.67 3.10 -3.77
C SER A 88 6.23 3.60 -3.55
N ARG A 89 5.24 2.70 -3.64
CA ARG A 89 3.86 2.96 -3.23
C ARG A 89 3.76 3.20 -1.73
N LEU A 90 4.47 2.41 -0.92
CA LEU A 90 4.41 2.50 0.52
C LEU A 90 5.37 3.54 1.11
N TRP A 91 6.59 3.68 0.60
CA TRP A 91 7.56 4.65 1.11
C TRP A 91 8.50 5.11 0.01
N ARG A 92 8.87 6.40 0.04
CA ARG A 92 9.89 6.98 -0.86
C ARG A 92 11.18 7.39 -0.13
N SER A 93 11.18 7.36 1.21
CA SER A 93 12.32 7.68 2.06
C SER A 93 12.62 6.52 3.02
N ASP A 94 13.88 6.40 3.44
CA ASP A 94 14.30 5.37 4.40
C ASP A 94 13.62 5.55 5.76
N MET A 95 13.35 6.79 6.17
CA MET A 95 12.63 7.07 7.41
C MET A 95 11.19 6.54 7.34
N ALA A 96 10.46 6.82 6.25
CA ALA A 96 9.11 6.29 6.05
C ALA A 96 9.10 4.76 6.00
N LYS A 97 10.09 4.14 5.35
CA LYS A 97 10.28 2.69 5.36
C LYS A 97 10.38 2.14 6.78
N VAL A 98 11.26 2.71 7.61
CA VAL A 98 11.46 2.26 8.99
C VAL A 98 10.18 2.37 9.80
N LEU A 99 9.43 3.47 9.67
CA LEU A 99 8.18 3.68 10.40
C LEU A 99 7.10 2.68 9.98
N ILE A 100 6.87 2.50 8.68
CA ILE A 100 5.85 1.57 8.17
C ILE A 100 6.23 0.12 8.51
N GLN A 101 7.48 -0.28 8.31
CA GLN A 101 7.93 -1.63 8.69
C GLN A 101 7.79 -1.87 10.20
N ARG A 102 8.02 -0.85 11.03
CA ARG A 102 7.83 -0.95 12.48
C ARG A 102 6.36 -1.16 12.83
N GLU A 103 5.43 -0.46 12.19
CA GLU A 103 4.00 -0.66 12.41
C GLU A 103 3.53 -2.05 11.96
N LEU A 104 3.88 -2.49 10.75
CA LEU A 104 3.52 -3.82 10.25
C LEU A 104 4.05 -4.95 11.14
N LYS A 105 5.29 -4.82 11.62
CA LYS A 105 5.90 -5.81 12.53
C LYS A 105 5.18 -5.96 13.87
N LYS A 106 4.47 -4.93 14.36
CA LYS A 106 3.67 -5.07 15.59
C LYS A 106 2.57 -6.12 15.43
N TYR A 107 2.11 -6.34 14.20
CA TYR A 107 1.03 -7.25 13.85
C TYR A 107 1.51 -8.49 13.11
N ASN A 108 2.82 -8.78 13.12
CA ASN A 108 3.44 -9.87 12.36
C ASN A 108 3.13 -9.82 10.85
N ALA A 109 2.90 -8.63 10.29
CA ALA A 109 2.72 -8.42 8.87
C ALA A 109 4.02 -7.97 8.18
N ASP A 110 4.17 -8.31 6.90
CA ASP A 110 5.26 -7.82 6.03
C ASP A 110 4.73 -7.32 4.66
N VAL A 111 5.62 -6.86 3.78
CA VAL A 111 5.32 -6.36 2.41
C VAL A 111 5.99 -7.22 1.35
#